data_AF-A0AAD7ARX6-F1
#
_entry.id   AF-A0AAD7ARX6-F1
#
_cell.length_a   1.000
_cell.length_b   1.000
_cell.length_c   1.000
_cell.angle_alpha   90.00
_cell.angle_beta   90.00
_cell.angle_gamma   90.00
#
_symmetry.space_group_name_H-M   'P 1'
#
loop_
_entity.id
_entity.type
_entity.pdbx_description
1 polymer ?
#
loop_
_entity_poly.entity_id
_entity_poly.type
_entity_poly.pdbx_seq_one_letter_code
_entity_poly.pdbx_strand_id
1 'polypeptide(L)'
;MSADLSSSSYFAEIAGKPPAEQLAALQEMLGRQNATKEGAQHLLNMPGPIANVLREQLVREQDEGQAKIETIQELIKIFTDPVDFTELEDKPPAEQMEALNQMLEVQNRITSGAQNLLTMADLSDSIRKQVVFEQDVAVARKEAIRRQIEILTGERASIKQRRRCGWPELHHDIDI
;
A
#
# COMPACT_ATOMS: atom_id res chain seq x y z
N MET A 1 -23.97 18.31 7.20
CA MET A 1 -23.46 17.06 7.80
C MET A 1 -22.02 16.95 7.33
N SER A 2 -21.10 17.24 8.25
CA SER A 2 -19.69 17.48 7.97
C SER A 2 -19.00 16.15 7.69
N ALA A 3 -18.30 16.06 6.56
CA ALA A 3 -17.39 14.96 6.29
C ALA A 3 -16.29 14.97 7.36
N ASP A 4 -16.10 13.83 8.01
CA ASP A 4 -15.12 13.64 9.08
C ASP A 4 -13.72 14.03 8.62
N LEU A 5 -13.15 15.03 9.29
CA LEU A 5 -11.80 15.55 9.08
C LEU A 5 -10.70 14.63 9.66
N SER A 6 -11.07 13.44 10.13
CA SER A 6 -10.19 12.44 10.74
C SER A 6 -9.02 12.06 9.83
N SER A 7 -9.27 11.72 8.56
CA SER A 7 -8.19 11.34 7.64
C SER A 7 -7.27 12.52 7.28
N SER A 8 -7.78 13.75 7.33
CA SER A 8 -7.04 14.95 6.90
C SER A 8 -5.83 15.28 7.78
N SER A 9 -5.83 14.93 9.07
CA SER A 9 -4.69 15.20 9.95
C SER A 9 -3.55 14.21 9.76
N TYR A 10 -3.88 12.92 9.54
CA TYR A 10 -2.87 11.87 9.30
C TYR A 10 -2.07 12.14 8.03
N PHE A 11 -2.75 12.50 6.94
CA PHE A 11 -2.10 12.92 5.70
C PHE A 11 -1.24 14.17 5.90
N ALA A 12 -1.66 15.10 6.76
CA ALA A 12 -0.90 16.32 6.99
C ALA A 12 0.46 16.10 7.66
N GLU A 13 0.58 15.09 8.53
CA GLU A 13 1.80 14.75 9.28
C GLU A 13 2.83 13.94 8.48
N ILE A 14 2.37 13.18 7.47
CA ILE A 14 3.25 12.37 6.62
C ILE A 14 3.56 13.04 5.28
N ALA A 15 2.77 14.03 4.85
CA ALA A 15 2.98 14.71 3.58
C ALA A 15 4.37 15.34 3.45
N GLY A 16 4.99 15.18 2.28
CA GLY A 16 6.31 15.74 1.95
C GLY A 16 7.51 14.91 2.40
N LYS A 17 7.29 13.80 3.11
CA LYS A 17 8.34 12.82 3.41
C LYS A 17 8.48 11.83 2.24
N PRO A 18 9.64 11.19 2.04
CA PRO A 18 9.74 10.10 1.07
C PRO A 18 8.86 8.91 1.47
N PRO A 19 8.36 8.09 0.51
CA PRO A 19 7.39 7.03 0.78
C PRO A 19 7.80 6.04 1.89
N ALA A 20 9.09 5.70 1.96
CA ALA A 20 9.61 4.82 3.02
C ALA A 20 9.48 5.44 4.43
N GLU A 21 9.67 6.76 4.55
CA GLU A 21 9.49 7.49 5.80
C GLU A 21 8.00 7.74 6.12
N GLN A 22 7.16 7.91 5.10
CA GLN A 22 5.70 7.96 5.27
C GLN A 22 5.19 6.65 5.87
N LEU A 23 5.64 5.51 5.33
CA LEU A 23 5.30 4.19 5.86
C LEU A 23 5.81 4.00 7.31
N ALA A 24 7.06 4.37 7.58
CA ALA A 24 7.63 4.28 8.93
C ALA A 24 6.86 5.15 9.94
N ALA A 25 6.49 6.38 9.55
CA ALA A 25 5.69 7.27 10.37
C ALA A 25 4.30 6.67 10.64
N LEU A 26 3.63 6.11 9.63
CA LEU A 26 2.35 5.43 9.82
C LEU A 26 2.45 4.22 10.76
N GLN A 27 3.51 3.43 10.66
CA GLN A 27 3.76 2.30 11.57
C GLN A 27 3.98 2.78 13.01
N GLU A 28 4.71 3.87 13.21
CA GLU A 28 4.90 4.48 14.53
C GLU A 28 3.58 5.00 15.10
N MET A 29 2.78 5.70 14.28
CA MET A 29 1.47 6.21 14.68
C MET A 29 0.52 5.08 15.06
N LEU A 30 0.52 3.99 14.31
CA LEU A 30 -0.24 2.78 14.64
C LEU A 30 0.17 2.23 16.01
N GLY A 31 1.48 2.14 16.27
CA GLY A 31 2.01 1.71 17.57
C GLY A 31 1.52 2.58 18.73
N ARG A 32 1.56 3.91 18.57
CA ARG A 32 1.06 4.87 19.59
C ARG A 32 -0.46 4.75 19.83
N GLN A 33 -1.25 4.55 18.78
CA GLN A 33 -2.70 4.38 18.92
C GLN A 33 -3.06 3.05 19.60
N ASN A 34 -2.38 1.96 19.24
CA ASN A 34 -2.55 0.67 19.91
C ASN A 34 -2.21 0.75 21.41
N ALA A 35 -1.09 1.40 21.77
CA ALA A 35 -0.71 1.58 23.17
C ALA A 35 -1.77 2.39 23.96
N THR A 36 -2.32 3.44 23.35
CA THR A 36 -3.41 4.24 23.96
C THR A 36 -4.67 3.40 24.17
N LYS A 37 -5.07 2.62 23.16
CA LYS A 37 -6.23 1.72 23.23
C LYS A 37 -6.05 0.66 24.32
N GLU A 38 -4.88 0.04 24.40
CA GLU A 38 -4.55 -0.95 25.43
C GLU A 38 -4.58 -0.33 26.84
N GLY A 39 -4.05 0.89 27.00
CA GLY A 39 -4.11 1.65 28.25
C GLY A 39 -5.54 1.92 28.70
N ALA A 40 -6.41 2.41 27.80
CA ALA A 40 -7.82 2.66 28.09
C ALA A 40 -8.58 1.37 28.43
N GLN A 41 -8.32 0.28 27.71
CA GLN A 41 -8.91 -1.03 27.98
C GLN A 41 -8.49 -1.57 29.36
N HIS A 42 -7.23 -1.37 29.75
CA HIS A 42 -6.75 -1.75 31.08
C HIS A 42 -7.48 -0.99 32.18
N LEU A 43 -7.68 0.32 32.02
CA LEU A 43 -8.44 1.15 32.97
C LEU A 43 -9.91 0.71 33.08
N LEU A 44 -10.56 0.35 31.96
CA LEU A 44 -11.93 -0.18 31.94
C LEU A 44 -12.08 -1.52 32.68
N ASN A 45 -11.03 -2.33 32.68
CA ASN A 45 -11.00 -3.63 33.34
C ASN A 45 -10.68 -3.53 34.84
N MET A 46 -10.22 -2.37 35.34
CA MET A 46 -9.95 -2.19 36.76
C MET A 46 -11.24 -2.01 37.57
N PRO A 47 -11.43 -2.75 38.67
CA PRO A 47 -12.54 -2.52 39.58
C PRO A 47 -12.27 -1.26 40.42
N GLY A 48 -13.22 -0.33 40.44
CA GLY A 48 -13.13 0.83 41.34
C GLY A 48 -14.08 1.98 40.97
N PRO A 49 -14.30 2.92 41.91
CA PRO A 49 -15.20 4.05 41.68
C PRO A 49 -14.71 5.00 40.58
N ILE A 50 -13.39 5.15 40.40
CA ILE A 50 -12.81 6.01 39.37
C ILE A 50 -13.11 5.47 37.95
N ALA A 51 -12.95 4.16 37.73
CA ALA A 51 -13.27 3.52 36.46
C ALA A 51 -14.79 3.56 36.14
N ASN A 52 -15.65 3.49 37.17
CA ASN A 52 -17.10 3.61 37.00
C ASN A 52 -17.54 5.04 36.65
N VAL A 53 -16.88 6.07 37.20
CA VAL A 53 -17.16 7.49 36.88
C VAL A 53 -16.68 7.86 35.49
N LEU A 54 -15.54 7.32 35.06
CA LEU A 54 -14.93 7.63 33.76
C LEU A 54 -15.32 6.66 32.65
N ARG A 55 -16.22 5.69 32.92
CA ARG A 55 -16.51 4.58 32.01
C ARG A 55 -17.02 5.04 30.64
N GLU A 56 -17.97 5.98 30.64
CA GLU A 56 -18.53 6.53 29.40
C GLU A 56 -17.48 7.30 28.59
N GLN A 57 -16.57 8.01 29.25
CA GLN A 57 -15.49 8.73 28.59
C GLN A 57 -14.46 7.77 28.00
N LEU A 58 -14.06 6.74 28.76
CA LEU A 58 -13.10 5.73 28.30
C LEU A 58 -13.64 4.91 27.12
N VAL A 59 -14.95 4.62 27.09
CA VAL A 59 -15.59 3.95 25.94
C VAL A 59 -15.56 4.84 24.69
N ARG A 60 -15.87 6.14 24.81
CA ARG A 60 -15.76 7.07 23.68
C ARG A 60 -14.33 7.19 23.16
N GLU A 61 -13.35 7.28 24.07
CA GLU A 61 -11.93 7.32 23.70
C GLU A 61 -11.49 6.01 23.02
N GLN A 62 -12.06 4.87 23.40
CA GLN A 62 -11.81 3.59 22.75
C GLN A 62 -12.39 3.53 21.34
N ASP A 63 -13.64 3.98 21.15
CA ASP A 63 -14.31 4.00 19.84
C ASP A 63 -13.59 4.96 18.88
N GLU A 64 -13.24 6.16 19.34
CA GLU A 64 -12.46 7.13 18.56
C GLU A 64 -11.05 6.60 18.26
N GLY A 65 -10.40 5.97 19.23
CA GLY A 65 -9.10 5.33 19.07
C GLY A 65 -9.14 4.19 18.04
N GLN A 66 -10.21 3.39 18.04
CA GLN A 66 -10.41 2.32 17.07
C GLN A 66 -10.59 2.86 15.65
N ALA A 67 -11.41 3.90 15.45
CA ALA A 67 -11.58 4.54 14.15
C ALA A 67 -10.25 5.11 13.60
N LYS A 68 -9.41 5.67 14.48
CA LYS A 68 -8.07 6.15 14.13
C LYS A 68 -7.14 5.01 13.72
N ILE A 69 -7.17 3.89 14.43
CA ILE A 69 -6.39 2.69 14.09
C ILE A 69 -6.80 2.17 12.71
N GLU A 70 -8.11 2.05 12.45
CA GLU A 70 -8.63 1.61 11.15
C GLU A 70 -8.17 2.53 10.02
N THR A 71 -8.26 3.85 10.23
CA THR A 71 -7.76 4.84 9.27
C THR A 71 -6.26 4.64 8.98
N ILE A 72 -5.42 4.50 10.02
CA ILE A 72 -3.97 4.30 9.83
C ILE A 72 -3.69 2.97 9.12
N GLN A 73 -4.44 1.91 9.44
CA GLN A 73 -4.30 0.61 8.79
C GLN A 73 -4.67 0.66 7.31
N GLU A 74 -5.71 1.39 6.93
CA GLU A 74 -6.05 1.63 5.53
C GLU A 74 -4.93 2.38 4.80
N LEU A 75 -4.34 3.41 5.43
CA LEU A 75 -3.20 4.14 4.85
C LEU A 75 -1.97 3.26 4.68
N ILE A 76 -1.65 2.42 5.67
CA ILE A 76 -0.57 1.45 5.56
C ILE A 76 -0.86 0.49 4.42
N LYS A 77 -2.08 -0.06 4.34
CA LYS A 77 -2.48 -0.98 3.28
C LYS A 77 -2.28 -0.35 1.89
N ILE A 78 -2.53 0.95 1.71
CA ILE A 78 -2.28 1.61 0.43
C ILE A 78 -0.79 1.58 0.04
N PHE A 79 0.13 1.78 0.99
CA PHE A 79 1.58 1.71 0.77
C PHE A 79 2.12 0.29 0.67
N THR A 80 1.55 -0.62 1.44
CA THR A 80 2.08 -1.97 1.60
C THR A 80 1.33 -2.99 0.78
N ASP A 81 0.21 -2.65 0.13
CA ASP A 81 -0.47 -3.54 -0.79
C ASP A 81 0.58 -3.95 -1.82
N PRO A 82 1.12 -5.17 -1.72
CA PRO A 82 1.99 -5.65 -2.74
C PRO A 82 1.14 -5.63 -4.00
N VAL A 83 1.74 -5.21 -5.12
CA VAL A 83 1.09 -5.46 -6.39
C VAL A 83 0.96 -6.98 -6.47
N ASP A 84 -0.26 -7.47 -6.28
CA ASP A 84 -0.49 -8.91 -6.19
C ASP A 84 -0.34 -9.50 -7.59
N PHE A 85 0.68 -10.33 -7.74
CA PHE A 85 1.01 -11.00 -8.99
C PHE A 85 0.59 -12.47 -8.96
N THR A 86 -0.03 -12.98 -7.89
CA THR A 86 -0.41 -14.40 -7.80
C THR A 86 -1.36 -14.80 -8.92
N GLU A 87 -2.26 -13.90 -9.34
CA GLU A 87 -3.16 -14.13 -10.48
C GLU A 87 -2.44 -14.20 -11.84
N LEU A 88 -1.14 -13.89 -11.89
CA LEU A 88 -0.32 -13.99 -13.08
C LEU A 88 0.43 -15.32 -13.15
N GLU A 89 0.72 -15.98 -12.02
CA GLU A 89 1.59 -17.17 -11.97
C GLU A 89 1.07 -18.32 -12.84
N ASP A 90 -0.25 -18.50 -12.90
CA ASP A 90 -0.89 -19.56 -13.69
C ASP A 90 -1.14 -19.20 -15.17
N LYS A 91 -0.85 -17.96 -15.57
CA LYS A 91 -1.15 -17.47 -16.93
C LYS A 91 0.01 -17.71 -17.90
N PRO A 92 -0.28 -17.89 -19.21
CA PRO A 92 0.76 -17.90 -20.23
C PRO A 92 1.61 -16.62 -20.21
N PRO A 93 2.92 -16.70 -20.50
CA PRO A 93 3.82 -15.53 -20.47
C PRO A 93 3.42 -14.35 -21.38
N ALA A 94 2.61 -14.59 -22.41
CA ALA A 94 2.07 -13.51 -23.25
C ALA A 94 0.95 -12.76 -22.51
N GLU A 95 0.05 -13.48 -21.85
CA GLU A 95 -1.04 -12.92 -21.06
C GLU A 95 -0.54 -12.24 -19.78
N GLN A 96 0.50 -12.80 -19.13
CA GLN A 96 1.18 -12.14 -18.01
C GLN A 96 1.74 -10.77 -18.43
N MET A 97 2.41 -10.71 -19.58
CA MET A 97 2.97 -9.47 -20.11
C MET A 97 1.89 -8.45 -20.45
N GLU A 98 0.78 -8.90 -21.04
CA GLU A 98 -0.37 -8.04 -21.34
C GLU A 98 -0.99 -7.47 -20.06
N ALA A 99 -1.23 -8.31 -19.05
CA ALA A 99 -1.77 -7.88 -17.77
C ALA A 99 -0.85 -6.86 -17.07
N LEU A 100 0.46 -7.12 -17.04
CA LEU A 100 1.44 -6.17 -16.47
C LEU A 100 1.46 -4.84 -17.21
N ASN A 101 1.33 -4.84 -18.54
CA ASN A 101 1.24 -3.62 -19.33
C ASN A 101 -0.05 -2.85 -19.05
N GLN A 102 -1.18 -3.54 -18.89
CA GLN A 102 -2.45 -2.91 -18.50
C GLN A 102 -2.36 -2.29 -17.10
N MET A 103 -1.77 -3.01 -16.14
CA MET A 103 -1.52 -2.48 -14.79
C MET A 103 -0.62 -1.23 -14.85
N LEU A 104 0.44 -1.26 -15.66
CA LEU A 104 1.34 -0.12 -15.85
C LEU A 104 0.63 1.08 -16.48
N GLU A 105 -0.26 0.84 -17.44
CA GLU A 105 -1.06 1.89 -18.07
C GLU A 105 -2.00 2.56 -17.07
N VAL A 106 -2.67 1.79 -16.22
CA VAL A 106 -3.51 2.32 -15.13
C VAL A 106 -2.69 3.24 -14.22
N GLN A 107 -1.52 2.77 -13.76
CA GLN A 107 -0.69 3.60 -12.88
C GLN A 107 -0.15 4.85 -13.60
N ASN A 108 0.16 4.77 -14.90
CA ASN A 108 0.53 5.95 -15.70
C ASN A 108 -0.59 6.98 -15.74
N ARG A 109 -1.84 6.55 -15.99
CA ARG A 109 -3.02 7.44 -16.00
C ARG A 109 -3.23 8.10 -14.63
N ILE A 110 -3.07 7.35 -13.53
CA ILE A 110 -3.15 7.88 -12.17
C ILE A 110 -2.06 8.94 -11.96
N THR A 111 -0.80 8.65 -12.28
CA THR A 111 0.29 9.62 -12.12
C THR A 111 0.08 10.89 -12.96
N SER A 112 -0.46 10.75 -14.17
CA SER A 112 -0.76 11.90 -15.03
C SER A 112 -1.95 12.71 -14.52
N GLY A 113 -3.00 12.06 -14.03
CA GLY A 113 -4.16 12.71 -13.42
C GLY A 113 -3.76 13.49 -12.17
N ALA A 114 -2.97 12.88 -11.29
CA ALA A 114 -2.45 13.52 -10.09
C ALA A 114 -1.58 14.74 -10.44
N GLN A 115 -0.68 14.63 -11.43
CA GLN A 115 0.12 15.76 -11.88
C GLN A 115 -0.75 16.92 -12.40
N ASN A 116 -1.78 16.62 -13.19
CA ASN A 116 -2.72 17.63 -13.69
C ASN A 116 -3.45 18.33 -12.55
N LEU A 117 -3.92 17.56 -11.55
CA LEU A 117 -4.55 18.12 -10.37
C LEU A 117 -3.57 19.04 -9.62
N LEU A 118 -2.33 18.61 -9.36
CA LEU A 118 -1.34 19.42 -8.65
C LEU A 118 -0.98 20.74 -9.35
N THR A 119 -1.13 20.82 -10.67
CA THR A 119 -0.96 22.06 -11.44
C THR A 119 -2.13 23.04 -11.30
N MET A 120 -3.28 22.61 -10.77
CA MET A 120 -4.41 23.50 -10.51
C MET A 120 -4.11 24.43 -9.33
N ALA A 121 -4.37 25.72 -9.53
CA ALA A 121 -4.09 26.77 -8.53
C ALA A 121 -4.98 26.66 -7.29
N ASP A 122 -6.23 26.22 -7.44
CA ASP A 122 -7.28 26.34 -6.42
C ASP A 122 -7.49 25.08 -5.55
N LEU A 123 -6.53 24.16 -5.54
CA LEU A 123 -6.60 23.00 -4.65
C LEU A 123 -6.31 23.41 -3.21
N SER A 124 -7.25 23.12 -2.31
CA SER A 124 -7.03 23.20 -0.86
C SER A 124 -5.85 22.32 -0.44
N ASP A 125 -5.14 22.72 0.61
CA ASP A 125 -3.94 22.02 1.08
C ASP A 125 -4.18 20.55 1.45
N SER A 126 -5.35 20.22 2.02
CA SER A 126 -5.70 18.83 2.34
C SER A 126 -5.80 17.97 1.09
N ILE A 127 -6.52 18.44 0.07
CA ILE A 127 -6.65 17.74 -1.22
C ILE A 127 -5.30 17.67 -1.92
N ARG A 128 -4.51 18.75 -1.91
CA ARG A 128 -3.17 18.77 -2.50
C ARG A 128 -2.28 17.69 -1.89
N LYS A 129 -2.28 17.56 -0.56
CA LYS A 129 -1.50 16.53 0.15
C LYS A 129 -1.97 15.11 -0.20
N GLN A 130 -3.28 14.89 -0.29
CA GLN A 130 -3.82 13.60 -0.72
C GLN A 130 -3.40 13.27 -2.17
N VAL A 131 -3.44 14.23 -3.09
CA VAL A 131 -3.03 14.02 -4.48
C VAL A 131 -1.52 13.71 -4.58
N VAL A 132 -0.67 14.40 -3.82
CA VAL A 132 0.77 14.07 -3.72
C VAL A 132 0.96 12.64 -3.23
N PHE A 133 0.23 12.25 -2.20
CA PHE A 133 0.27 10.90 -1.65
C PHE A 133 -0.12 9.83 -2.69
N GLU A 134 -1.25 10.03 -3.38
CA GLU A 134 -1.71 9.08 -4.41
C GLU A 134 -0.71 9.00 -5.59
N GLN A 135 -0.07 10.12 -5.92
CA GLN A 135 1.01 10.15 -6.92
C GLN A 135 2.21 9.30 -6.48
N ASP A 136 2.68 9.46 -5.25
CA ASP A 136 3.80 8.72 -4.69
C ASP A 136 3.54 7.20 -4.67
N VAL A 137 2.33 6.80 -4.27
CA VAL A 137 1.90 5.40 -4.27
C VAL A 137 1.88 4.83 -5.70
N ALA A 138 1.33 5.57 -6.66
CA ALA A 138 1.29 5.14 -8.05
C ALA A 138 2.70 5.01 -8.64
N VAL A 139 3.64 5.88 -8.27
CA VAL A 139 5.06 5.77 -8.65
C VAL A 139 5.67 4.48 -8.08
N ALA A 140 5.49 4.20 -6.80
CA ALA A 140 5.99 2.97 -6.18
C ALA A 140 5.43 1.70 -6.85
N ARG A 141 4.13 1.70 -7.17
CA ARG A 141 3.48 0.58 -7.89
C ARG A 141 4.05 0.40 -9.31
N LYS A 142 4.33 1.49 -10.03
CA LYS A 142 5.00 1.43 -11.35
C LYS A 142 6.36 0.76 -11.26
N GLU A 143 7.14 1.06 -10.23
CA GLU A 143 8.45 0.43 -10.02
C GLU A 143 8.31 -1.08 -9.76
N ALA A 144 7.36 -1.49 -8.92
CA ALA A 144 7.10 -2.91 -8.67
C ALA A 144 6.71 -3.66 -9.96
N ILE A 145 5.80 -3.08 -10.76
CA ILE A 145 5.37 -3.66 -12.05
C ILE A 145 6.55 -3.75 -13.03
N ARG A 146 7.39 -2.72 -13.11
CA ARG A 146 8.59 -2.72 -13.97
C ARG A 146 9.57 -3.82 -13.60
N ARG A 147 9.83 -4.03 -12.30
CA ARG A 147 10.68 -5.13 -11.82
C ARG A 147 10.11 -6.49 -12.23
N GLN A 148 8.79 -6.67 -12.15
CA GLN A 148 8.15 -7.92 -12.58
C GLN A 148 8.27 -8.16 -14.09
N ILE A 149 8.13 -7.10 -14.91
CA ILE A 149 8.37 -7.17 -16.36
C ILE A 149 9.83 -7.54 -16.65
N GLU A 150 10.79 -6.97 -15.92
CA GLU A 150 12.22 -7.29 -16.05
C GLU A 150 12.50 -8.76 -15.72
N ILE A 151 11.88 -9.31 -14.68
CA ILE A 151 12.00 -10.74 -14.32
C ILE A 151 11.50 -11.62 -15.48
N LEU A 152 10.28 -11.38 -15.97
CA LEU A 152 9.70 -12.17 -17.07
C LEU A 152 10.47 -12.06 -18.39
N THR A 153 11.07 -10.90 -18.67
CA THR A 153 11.87 -10.68 -19.89
C THR A 153 13.29 -11.22 -19.76
N GLY A 154 13.89 -11.14 -18.58
CA GLY A 154 15.21 -11.71 -18.26
C GLY A 154 15.24 -13.24 -18.33
N GLU A 155 14.19 -13.91 -17.83
CA GLU A 155 14.03 -15.37 -17.98
C GLU A 155 13.91 -15.80 -19.45
N ARG A 156 13.26 -14.99 -20.29
CA ARG A 156 13.19 -15.26 -21.74
C ARG A 156 14.54 -15.12 -22.43
N ALA A 157 15.40 -14.21 -21.97
CA ALA A 157 16.75 -14.07 -22.49
C ALA A 157 17.61 -15.30 -22.16
N SER A 158 17.53 -15.82 -20.93
CA SER A 158 18.25 -17.03 -20.53
C SER A 158 17.75 -18.29 -21.25
N ILE A 159 16.44 -18.46 -21.46
CA ILE A 159 15.86 -19.58 -22.23
C ILE A 159 16.25 -19.53 -23.71
N LYS A 160 16.21 -18.35 -24.35
CA LYS A 160 16.68 -18.20 -25.74
C LYS A 160 18.17 -18.49 -25.86
N GLN A 161 18.98 -18.10 -24.88
CA GLN A 161 20.42 -18.38 -24.87
C GLN A 161 20.69 -19.88 -24.77
N ARG A 162 19.94 -20.62 -23.94
CA ARG A 162 20.05 -22.10 -23.86
C ARG A 162 19.72 -22.79 -25.20
N ARG A 163 18.68 -22.33 -25.91
CA ARG A 163 18.33 -22.86 -27.24
C ARG A 163 19.37 -22.52 -28.32
N ARG A 164 20.00 -21.35 -28.23
CA ARG A 164 21.00 -20.88 -29.21
C ARG A 164 22.39 -21.50 -28.98
N CYS A 165 22.69 -21.95 -27.77
CA CYS A 165 23.96 -22.59 -27.41
C CYS A 165 23.96 -24.13 -27.60
N GLY A 166 22.91 -24.72 -28.18
CA GLY A 166 22.90 -26.13 -28.56
C GLY A 166 23.17 -27.08 -27.38
N TRP A 167 22.46 -26.88 -26.25
CA TRP A 167 22.41 -27.95 -25.26
C TRP A 167 21.60 -29.11 -25.84
N PRO A 168 22.15 -30.32 -25.92
CA PRO A 168 21.41 -31.46 -26.45
C PRO A 168 20.16 -31.66 -25.58
N GLU A 169 18.99 -31.67 -26.22
CA GLU A 169 17.79 -32.26 -25.63
C GLU A 169 18.17 -33.70 -25.31
N LEU A 170 18.40 -34.00 -24.03
CA LEU A 170 18.56 -35.36 -23.56
C LEU A 170 17.22 -36.06 -23.78
N HIS A 171 17.05 -36.61 -24.98
CA HIS A 171 16.16 -37.72 -25.24
C HIS A 171 16.58 -38.83 -24.26
N HIS A 172 15.87 -38.90 -23.14
CA HIS A 172 15.82 -40.12 -22.35
C HIS A 172 14.94 -41.07 -23.15
N ASP A 173 15.57 -41.74 -24.12
CA ASP A 173 15.09 -43.03 -24.60
C ASP A 173 15.15 -43.98 -23.39
N ILE A 174 14.01 -44.15 -22.74
CA ILE A 174 13.80 -45.23 -21.78
C ILE A 174 13.44 -46.45 -22.62
N ASP A 175 14.48 -47.14 -23.09
CA ASP A 175 14.38 -48.55 -23.50
C ASP A 175 14.68 -49.41 -22.28
N ILE A 176 13.63 -49.84 -21.56
CA ILE A 176 13.51 -51.17 -20.92
C ILE A 176 12.02 -51.56 -20.89
#